data_AF-A0A6G0X8H9-F1
#
_entry.id   AF-A0A6G0X8H9-F1
#
_cell.length_a   1.000
_cell.length_b   1.000
_cell.length_c   1.000
_cell.angle_alpha   90.00
_cell.angle_beta   90.00
_cell.angle_gamma   90.00
#
_symmetry.space_group_name_H-M   'P 1'
#
loop_
_entity.id
_entity.type
_entity.pdbx_description
1 polymer ?
#
loop_
_entity_poly.entity_id
_entity_poly.type
_entity_poly.pdbx_seq_one_letter_code
_entity_poly.pdbx_strand_id
1 'polypeptide(L)'
;MADKNQGYDFVYLKNTVGAPLAEALAQMALEQPEDPIDYVGNYLLKFVANERQRTERMIQSRVRKSEVDAAAEAARKKKEVADKAKEALDQAILADNATRELLLNTTDFDVLCKTAIDKIALATHAEACYLGRRVADAEGLNYIQWFAATPSSQCVLERFVAEETGLTFDVMKEIEADPDAPPDADGNPPPPAIPPFVHVENVIREPRIQYFGIPRMGAYLAKGIKYKSYLHDEVAQGDGMPPIESWLVVAVDTLGQARPFTADEIRDFVTWSLTTAEAVELYEKRAAIAQIELRKVDERNVKAKLDAIKETLQANATSVASSIETIEDEAQKSIQEAMMKAQLATELLIPHLEALHAVGTSLIPFRAPILKTLASGLVLLGGATKAQVINTATKMPSWDKIRLLLGVDGPIARSIQAFQLESLDPSRVAAAKELFGEEPAAEDVELPAPVVLVLHSWIQTVCSSSEALASAKAAQEEQGE
;
A
#
# COMPACT_ATOMS: atom_id res chain seq x y z
N MET A 1 98.09 29.74 4.14
CA MET A 1 96.62 29.82 4.29
C MET A 1 96.23 29.38 5.71
N ALA A 2 96.33 30.25 6.72
CA ALA A 2 95.96 29.90 8.10
C ALA A 2 95.71 31.10 9.03
N ASP A 3 95.12 32.21 8.54
CA ASP A 3 94.96 33.42 9.39
C ASP A 3 93.66 34.21 9.14
N LYS A 4 92.56 33.52 8.81
CA LYS A 4 91.22 34.13 8.69
C LYS A 4 90.19 33.65 9.73
N ASN A 5 90.61 32.85 10.73
CA ASN A 5 89.70 32.28 11.73
C ASN A 5 89.71 32.97 13.11
N GLN A 6 90.70 33.83 13.43
CA GLN A 6 90.80 34.41 14.79
C GLN A 6 89.64 35.34 15.19
N GLY A 7 88.97 35.97 14.23
CA GLY A 7 87.78 36.80 14.51
C GLY A 7 86.55 35.98 14.93
N TYR A 8 86.49 34.70 14.58
CA TYR A 8 85.36 33.84 14.90
C TYR A 8 85.44 33.28 16.32
N ASP A 9 86.64 33.03 16.86
CA ASP A 9 86.82 32.44 18.18
C ASP A 9 86.40 33.39 19.31
N PHE A 10 86.77 34.68 19.22
CA PHE A 10 86.32 35.68 20.20
C PHE A 10 84.80 35.87 20.17
N VAL A 11 84.21 35.91 18.96
CA VAL A 11 82.75 36.02 18.79
C VAL A 11 82.05 34.77 19.32
N TYR A 12 82.61 33.58 19.08
CA TYR A 12 82.12 32.32 19.60
C TYR A 12 82.16 32.30 21.13
N LEU A 13 83.31 32.59 21.75
CA LEU A 13 83.44 32.61 23.21
C LEU A 13 82.52 33.65 23.86
N LYS A 14 82.46 34.86 23.31
CA LYS A 14 81.58 35.92 23.81
C LYS A 14 80.10 35.52 23.74
N ASN A 15 79.69 34.87 22.65
CA ASN A 15 78.29 34.48 22.45
C ASN A 15 77.91 33.19 23.20
N THR A 16 78.85 32.27 23.42
CA THR A 16 78.58 30.96 24.02
C THR A 16 78.75 30.96 25.53
N VAL A 17 79.80 31.60 26.06
CA VAL A 17 80.12 31.59 27.50
C VAL A 17 80.18 32.96 28.14
N GLY A 18 80.16 34.04 27.34
CA GLY A 18 80.35 35.41 27.85
C GLY A 18 79.32 35.83 28.89
N ALA A 19 78.03 35.57 28.65
CA ALA A 19 76.96 35.92 29.60
C ALA A 19 77.01 35.11 30.92
N PRO A 20 77.03 33.75 30.90
CA PRO A 20 77.07 32.98 32.15
C PRO A 20 78.38 33.20 32.94
N LEU A 21 79.50 33.39 32.25
CA LEU A 21 80.77 33.69 32.90
C LEU A 21 80.78 35.08 33.55
N ALA A 22 80.20 36.10 32.88
CA ALA A 22 80.07 37.43 33.46
C ALA A 22 79.17 37.44 34.71
N GLU A 23 78.07 36.68 34.71
CA GLU A 23 77.17 36.55 35.85
C GLU A 23 77.83 35.78 37.01
N ALA A 24 78.55 34.70 36.71
CA ALA A 24 79.32 33.94 37.69
C ALA A 24 80.39 34.81 38.38
N LEU A 25 81.13 35.59 37.60
CA LEU A 25 82.15 36.52 38.11
C LEU A 25 81.52 37.66 38.93
N ALA A 26 80.34 38.15 38.53
CA ALA A 26 79.61 39.15 39.30
C ALA A 26 79.12 38.61 40.65
N GLN A 27 78.60 37.37 40.70
CA GLN A 27 78.20 36.72 41.97
C GLN A 27 79.40 36.41 42.86
N MET A 28 80.48 35.90 42.29
CA MET A 28 81.74 35.67 43.00
C MET A 28 82.27 36.96 43.63
N ALA A 29 82.21 38.09 42.93
CA ALA A 29 82.62 39.39 43.45
C ALA A 29 81.78 39.87 44.65
N LEU A 30 80.51 39.46 44.72
CA LEU A 30 79.60 39.77 45.82
C LEU A 30 79.78 38.84 47.03
N GLU A 31 79.90 37.53 46.79
CA GLU A 31 79.93 36.52 47.85
C GLU A 31 81.33 36.27 48.43
N GLN A 32 82.39 36.64 47.70
CA GLN A 32 83.79 36.51 48.10
C GLN A 32 84.15 35.13 48.71
N PRO A 33 83.93 34.03 47.97
CA PRO A 33 84.20 32.68 48.44
C PRO A 33 85.70 32.44 48.67
N GLU A 34 86.05 31.50 49.57
CA GLU A 34 87.44 31.11 49.84
C GLU A 34 88.14 30.50 48.62
N ASP A 35 87.42 29.75 47.78
CA ASP A 35 87.90 29.25 46.48
C ASP A 35 87.10 29.87 45.31
N PRO A 36 87.61 30.94 44.68
CA PRO A 36 86.93 31.63 43.59
C PRO A 36 86.77 30.76 42.34
N ILE A 37 87.70 29.85 42.07
CA ILE A 37 87.70 29.03 40.84
C ILE A 37 86.68 27.91 40.98
N ASP A 38 86.68 27.20 42.11
CA ASP A 38 85.71 26.14 42.38
C ASP A 38 84.29 26.72 42.45
N TYR A 39 84.12 27.91 43.04
CA TYR A 39 82.84 28.61 43.07
C TYR A 39 82.32 28.90 41.65
N VAL A 40 83.15 29.48 40.77
CA VAL A 40 82.75 29.76 39.38
C VAL A 40 82.44 28.46 38.63
N GLY A 41 83.22 27.40 38.84
CA GLY A 41 82.96 26.08 38.25
C GLY A 41 81.60 25.51 38.66
N ASN A 42 81.32 25.49 39.96
CA ASN A 42 80.04 25.02 40.52
C ASN A 42 78.87 25.91 40.10
N TYR A 43 79.08 27.23 40.02
CA TYR A 43 78.09 28.17 39.52
C TYR A 43 77.72 27.89 38.06
N LEU A 44 78.72 27.71 37.18
CA LEU A 44 78.49 27.41 35.77
C LEU A 44 77.79 26.05 35.58
N LEU A 45 78.15 25.04 36.37
CA LEU A 45 77.44 23.75 36.38
C LEU A 45 75.98 23.91 36.80
N LYS A 46 75.72 24.70 37.86
CA LYS A 46 74.37 25.03 38.32
C LYS A 46 73.59 25.85 37.28
N PHE A 47 74.24 26.78 36.59
CA PHE A 47 73.65 27.57 35.52
C PHE A 47 73.18 26.68 34.37
N VAL A 48 74.03 25.76 33.91
CA VAL A 48 73.67 24.80 32.85
C VAL A 48 72.54 23.87 33.31
N ALA A 49 72.56 23.41 34.56
CA ALA A 49 71.47 22.60 35.14
C ALA A 49 70.15 23.39 35.19
N ASN A 50 70.18 24.66 35.60
CA ASN A 50 69.02 25.54 35.65
C ASN A 50 68.46 25.87 34.26
N GLU A 51 69.32 26.14 33.27
CA GLU A 51 68.89 26.40 31.89
C GLU A 51 68.30 25.15 31.23
N ARG A 52 68.85 23.95 31.50
CA ARG A 52 68.23 22.69 31.10
C ARG A 52 66.86 22.52 31.73
N GLN A 53 66.74 22.74 33.04
CA GLN A 53 65.47 22.62 33.76
C GLN A 53 64.44 23.65 33.26
N ARG A 54 64.85 24.88 32.96
CA ARG A 54 63.99 25.93 32.41
C ARG A 54 63.49 25.56 31.01
N THR A 55 64.38 25.07 30.16
CA THR A 55 64.06 24.60 28.81
C THR A 55 63.08 23.43 28.86
N GLU A 56 63.33 22.45 29.73
CA GLU A 56 62.46 21.29 29.91
C GLU A 56 61.08 21.68 30.43
N ARG A 57 60.98 22.61 31.40
CA ARG A 57 59.69 23.18 31.85
C ARG A 57 58.96 23.92 30.73
N MET A 58 59.68 24.62 29.86
CA MET A 58 59.08 25.30 28.69
C MET A 58 58.57 24.30 27.66
N ILE A 59 59.31 23.22 27.38
CA ILE A 59 58.88 22.15 26.48
C ILE A 59 57.67 21.42 27.07
N GLN A 60 57.73 21.00 28.34
CA GLN A 60 56.62 20.33 29.03
C GLN A 60 55.36 21.20 29.07
N SER A 61 55.48 22.52 29.30
CA SER A 61 54.31 23.40 29.28
C SER A 61 53.72 23.58 27.87
N ARG A 62 54.55 23.62 26.82
CA ARG A 62 54.08 23.63 25.42
C ARG A 62 53.40 22.33 25.03
N VAL A 63 53.98 21.18 25.40
CA VAL A 63 53.40 19.85 25.13
C VAL A 63 52.06 19.70 25.85
N ARG A 64 52.00 20.02 27.15
CA ARG A 64 50.73 20.00 27.91
C ARG A 64 49.68 20.92 27.30
N LYS A 65 50.07 22.13 26.88
CA LYS A 65 49.13 23.05 26.22
C LYS A 65 48.63 22.47 24.89
N SER A 66 49.50 21.90 24.06
CA SER A 66 49.10 21.27 22.80
C SER A 66 48.23 20.03 22.99
N GLU A 67 48.49 19.22 24.02
CA GLU A 67 47.69 18.04 24.34
C GLU A 67 46.30 18.43 24.86
N VAL A 68 46.21 19.46 25.70
CA VAL A 68 44.93 20.00 26.18
C VAL A 68 44.13 20.61 25.03
N ASP A 69 44.77 21.38 24.14
CA ASP A 69 44.12 21.97 22.97
C ASP A 69 43.63 20.87 22.00
N ALA A 70 44.43 19.84 21.74
CA ALA A 70 44.05 18.69 20.90
C ALA A 70 42.91 17.86 21.53
N ALA A 71 42.94 17.63 22.85
CA ALA A 71 41.87 16.95 23.57
C ALA A 71 40.57 17.76 23.56
N ALA A 72 40.65 19.09 23.71
CA ALA A 72 39.51 19.98 23.63
C ALA A 72 38.90 20.02 22.22
N GLU A 73 39.73 20.04 21.16
CA GLU A 73 39.25 19.97 19.78
C GLU A 73 38.59 18.62 19.47
N ALA A 74 39.18 17.51 19.92
CA ALA A 74 38.60 16.18 19.78
C ALA A 74 37.26 16.06 20.52
N ALA A 75 37.15 16.64 21.73
CA ALA A 75 35.91 16.69 22.48
C ALA A 75 34.84 17.55 21.77
N ARG A 76 35.22 18.70 21.18
CA ARG A 76 34.31 19.54 20.40
C ARG A 76 33.78 18.82 19.17
N LYS A 77 34.64 18.16 18.39
CA LYS A 77 34.23 17.37 17.21
C LYS A 77 33.29 16.22 17.58
N LYS A 78 33.58 15.49 18.67
CA LYS A 78 32.69 14.42 19.16
C LYS A 78 31.33 14.97 19.58
N LYS A 79 31.29 16.11 20.27
CA LYS A 79 30.05 16.77 20.64
C LYS A 79 29.25 17.24 19.43
N GLU A 80 29.89 17.88 18.45
CA GLU A 80 29.24 18.33 17.21
C GLU A 80 28.64 17.15 16.41
N VAL A 81 29.33 16.00 16.34
CA VAL A 81 28.80 14.79 15.70
C VAL A 81 27.61 14.23 16.48
N ALA A 82 27.68 14.20 17.81
CA ALA A 82 26.57 13.74 18.65
C ALA A 82 25.35 14.66 18.57
N ASP A 83 25.54 15.98 18.58
CA ASP A 83 24.48 16.97 18.45
C ASP A 83 23.80 16.87 17.07
N LYS A 84 24.58 16.73 15.99
CA LYS A 84 24.03 16.50 14.64
C LYS A 84 23.27 15.18 14.50
N ALA A 85 23.78 14.11 15.12
CA ALA A 85 23.09 12.81 15.13
C ALA A 85 21.76 12.89 15.89
N LYS A 86 21.72 13.64 17.00
CA LYS A 86 20.50 13.89 17.76
C LYS A 86 19.49 14.72 16.97
N GLU A 87 19.92 15.80 16.33
CA GLU A 87 19.05 16.63 15.49
C GLU A 87 18.46 15.83 14.32
N ALA A 88 19.27 14.98 13.67
CA ALA A 88 18.81 14.10 12.60
C ALA A 88 17.78 13.07 13.10
N LEU A 89 17.98 12.51 14.31
CA LEU A 89 17.04 11.60 14.95
C LEU A 89 15.72 12.31 15.30
N ASP A 90 15.78 13.50 15.89
CA ASP A 90 14.60 14.29 16.25
C ASP A 90 13.80 14.68 14.99
N GLN A 91 14.47 15.05 13.90
CA GLN A 91 13.83 15.31 12.61
C GLN A 91 13.18 14.07 12.00
N ALA A 92 13.83 12.90 12.08
CA ALA A 92 13.27 11.64 11.60
C ALA A 92 12.00 11.26 12.38
N ILE A 93 12.02 11.41 13.72
CA ILE A 93 10.85 11.16 14.57
C ILE A 93 9.68 12.10 14.21
N LEU A 94 9.95 13.38 13.97
CA LEU A 94 8.93 14.34 13.55
C LEU A 94 8.32 13.99 12.18
N ALA A 95 9.16 13.61 11.20
CA ALA A 95 8.70 13.20 9.88
C ALA A 95 7.85 11.91 9.94
N ASP A 96 8.25 10.95 10.78
CA ASP A 96 7.51 9.71 11.02
C ASP A 96 6.15 9.98 11.66
N ASN A 97 6.09 10.84 12.67
CA ASN A 97 4.83 11.21 13.30
C ASN A 97 3.88 11.93 12.33
N ALA A 98 4.40 12.85 11.50
CA ALA A 98 3.61 13.51 10.46
C ALA A 98 3.06 12.52 9.43
N THR A 99 3.87 11.54 9.01
CA THR A 99 3.45 10.48 8.08
C THR A 99 2.37 9.60 8.69
N ARG A 100 2.52 9.22 9.97
CA ARG A 100 1.51 8.44 10.70
C ARG A 100 0.19 9.20 10.84
N GLU A 101 0.24 10.49 11.17
CA GLU A 101 -0.95 11.34 11.26
C GLU A 101 -1.67 11.43 9.91
N LEU A 102 -0.93 11.59 8.80
CA LEU A 102 -1.49 11.60 7.45
C LEU A 102 -2.18 10.27 7.11
N LEU A 103 -1.53 9.13 7.40
CA LEU A 103 -2.11 7.81 7.16
C LEU A 103 -3.41 7.59 7.94
N LEU A 104 -3.44 7.96 9.22
CA LEU A 104 -4.61 7.74 10.07
C LEU A 104 -5.78 8.66 9.73
N ASN A 105 -5.53 9.87 9.22
CA ASN A 105 -6.58 10.89 9.02
C ASN A 105 -7.01 11.08 7.56
N THR A 106 -6.34 10.48 6.59
CA THR A 106 -6.72 10.62 5.18
C THR A 106 -8.14 10.09 4.91
N THR A 107 -8.85 10.77 4.02
CA THR A 107 -10.17 10.40 3.49
C THR A 107 -10.11 9.88 2.06
N ASP A 108 -8.90 9.80 1.49
CA ASP A 108 -8.64 9.27 0.15
C ASP A 108 -7.81 7.98 0.29
N PHE A 109 -8.35 6.87 -0.23
CA PHE A 109 -7.74 5.54 -0.17
C PHE A 109 -6.48 5.43 -1.03
N ASP A 110 -6.46 6.10 -2.18
CA ASP A 110 -5.30 6.06 -3.08
C ASP A 110 -4.13 6.82 -2.45
N VAL A 111 -4.42 7.96 -1.80
CA VAL A 111 -3.44 8.71 -1.00
C VAL A 111 -2.94 7.87 0.18
N LEU A 112 -3.82 7.15 0.86
CA LEU A 112 -3.46 6.23 1.96
C LEU A 112 -2.46 5.18 1.47
N CYS A 113 -2.85 4.43 0.43
CA CYS A 113 -2.05 3.34 -0.11
C CYS A 113 -0.69 3.83 -0.60
N LYS A 114 -0.67 4.95 -1.35
CA LYS A 114 0.56 5.56 -1.84
C LYS A 114 1.48 5.98 -0.69
N THR A 115 0.94 6.68 0.30
CA THR A 115 1.73 7.15 1.46
C THR A 115 2.32 5.97 2.24
N ALA A 116 1.55 4.89 2.42
CA ALA A 116 1.99 3.69 3.11
C ALA A 116 3.12 2.99 2.33
N ILE A 117 2.92 2.77 1.03
CA ILE A 117 3.89 2.14 0.13
C ILE A 117 5.20 2.95 0.09
N ASP A 118 5.10 4.27 -0.11
CA ASP A 118 6.27 5.16 -0.18
C ASP A 118 7.04 5.14 1.15
N LYS A 119 6.34 5.16 2.29
CA LYS A 119 6.98 5.14 3.60
C LYS A 119 7.65 3.79 3.89
N ILE A 120 6.98 2.69 3.61
CA ILE A 120 7.52 1.34 3.82
C ILE A 120 8.74 1.11 2.92
N ALA A 121 8.65 1.47 1.64
CA ALA A 121 9.77 1.37 0.71
C ALA A 121 10.97 2.22 1.16
N LEU A 122 10.73 3.46 1.62
CA LEU A 122 11.77 4.34 2.14
C LEU A 122 12.44 3.77 3.40
N ALA A 123 11.67 3.25 4.35
CA ALA A 123 12.17 2.73 5.61
C ALA A 123 12.95 1.40 5.46
N THR A 124 12.62 0.62 4.43
CA THR A 124 13.26 -0.68 4.15
C THR A 124 14.35 -0.60 3.08
N HIS A 125 14.50 0.56 2.44
CA HIS A 125 15.29 0.77 1.23
C HIS A 125 14.94 -0.25 0.12
N ALA A 126 13.71 -0.74 0.09
CA ALA A 126 13.21 -1.69 -0.88
C ALA A 126 13.00 -1.02 -2.26
N GLU A 127 13.14 -1.80 -3.32
CA GLU A 127 12.86 -1.36 -4.69
C GLU A 127 11.36 -1.28 -4.95
N ALA A 128 10.62 -2.19 -4.32
CA ALA A 128 9.18 -2.29 -4.48
C ALA A 128 8.50 -2.64 -3.15
N CYS A 129 7.26 -2.15 -3.04
CA CYS A 129 6.36 -2.40 -1.94
C CYS A 129 4.95 -2.62 -2.51
N TYR A 130 4.22 -3.56 -1.91
CA TYR A 130 2.92 -4.03 -2.38
C TYR A 130 1.95 -4.15 -1.22
N LEU A 131 0.69 -3.81 -1.48
CA LEU A 131 -0.44 -4.08 -0.60
C LEU A 131 -1.39 -5.04 -1.29
N GLY A 132 -1.72 -6.12 -0.61
CA GLY A 132 -2.63 -7.15 -1.07
C GLY A 132 -3.66 -7.49 -0.02
N ARG A 133 -4.74 -8.14 -0.45
CA ARG A 133 -5.79 -8.65 0.42
C ARG A 133 -6.06 -10.11 0.10
N ARG A 134 -6.46 -10.88 1.11
CA ARG A 134 -6.98 -12.23 0.88
C ARG A 134 -8.37 -12.13 0.25
N VAL A 135 -8.58 -12.88 -0.83
CA VAL A 135 -9.87 -13.05 -1.49
C VAL A 135 -10.15 -14.53 -1.68
N ALA A 136 -11.42 -14.93 -1.63
CA ALA A 136 -11.86 -16.27 -1.97
C ALA A 136 -12.61 -16.26 -3.30
N ASP A 137 -12.48 -17.32 -4.09
CA ASP A 137 -13.33 -17.54 -5.25
C ASP A 137 -14.65 -18.23 -4.89
N ALA A 138 -15.48 -18.51 -5.90
CA ALA A 138 -16.76 -19.20 -5.73
C ALA A 138 -16.61 -20.64 -5.22
N GLU A 139 -15.43 -21.26 -5.40
CA GLU A 139 -15.11 -22.62 -4.94
C GLU A 139 -14.50 -22.62 -3.53
N GLY A 140 -14.27 -21.43 -2.95
CA GLY A 140 -13.66 -21.26 -1.63
C GLY A 140 -12.13 -21.32 -1.64
N LEU A 141 -11.49 -21.31 -2.81
CA LEU A 141 -10.03 -21.26 -2.93
C LEU A 141 -9.54 -19.86 -2.61
N ASN A 142 -8.46 -19.77 -1.81
CA ASN A 142 -7.92 -18.49 -1.36
C ASN A 142 -6.80 -17.99 -2.28
N TYR A 143 -6.86 -16.69 -2.56
CA TYR A 143 -5.85 -15.96 -3.32
C TYR A 143 -5.44 -14.68 -2.57
N ILE A 144 -4.21 -14.24 -2.81
CA ILE A 144 -3.78 -12.87 -2.45
C ILE A 144 -3.91 -12.04 -3.71
N GLN A 145 -4.80 -11.04 -3.68
CA GLN A 145 -4.95 -10.05 -4.73
C GLN A 145 -4.18 -8.79 -4.36
N TRP A 146 -3.21 -8.40 -5.19
CA TRP A 146 -2.49 -7.15 -5.04
C TRP A 146 -3.32 -5.99 -5.60
N PHE A 147 -3.60 -4.99 -4.76
CA PHE A 147 -4.43 -3.84 -5.13
C PHE A 147 -3.64 -2.51 -5.15
N ALA A 148 -2.46 -2.46 -4.52
CA ALA A 148 -1.57 -1.31 -4.62
C ALA A 148 -0.10 -1.76 -4.70
N ALA A 149 0.70 -1.02 -5.46
CA ALA A 149 2.11 -1.31 -5.70
C ALA A 149 2.88 -0.01 -5.94
N THR A 150 4.20 -0.03 -5.72
CA THR A 150 5.08 1.06 -6.18
C THR A 150 4.97 1.24 -7.70
N PRO A 151 5.21 2.44 -8.24
CA PRO A 151 5.20 2.69 -9.69
C PRO A 151 6.15 1.77 -10.48
N SER A 152 7.26 1.35 -9.87
CA SER A 152 8.24 0.43 -10.47
C SER A 152 7.68 -0.97 -10.73
N SER A 153 6.60 -1.36 -10.05
CA SER A 153 6.11 -2.75 -10.03
C SER A 153 4.59 -2.88 -10.22
N GLN A 154 3.99 -1.99 -11.02
CA GLN A 154 2.56 -2.06 -11.35
C GLN A 154 2.14 -3.34 -12.10
N CYS A 155 3.09 -4.11 -12.66
CA CYS A 155 2.80 -5.40 -13.31
C CYS A 155 2.23 -6.46 -12.35
N VAL A 156 2.37 -6.25 -11.04
CA VAL A 156 1.82 -7.11 -9.98
C VAL A 156 0.33 -6.85 -9.77
N LEU A 157 -0.18 -5.67 -10.13
CA LEU A 157 -1.60 -5.36 -10.06
C LEU A 157 -2.39 -6.31 -10.97
N GLU A 158 -3.57 -6.74 -10.52
CA GLU A 158 -4.42 -7.75 -11.18
C GLU A 158 -3.84 -9.18 -11.25
N ARG A 159 -2.63 -9.39 -10.74
CA ARG A 159 -2.06 -10.72 -10.53
C ARG A 159 -2.43 -11.22 -9.14
N PHE A 160 -2.37 -12.53 -9.01
CA PHE A 160 -2.72 -13.21 -7.77
C PHE A 160 -1.69 -14.28 -7.46
N VAL A 161 -1.54 -14.50 -6.17
CA VAL A 161 -0.84 -15.64 -5.59
C VAL A 161 -1.91 -16.61 -5.11
N ALA A 162 -1.78 -17.90 -5.37
CA ALA A 162 -2.71 -18.93 -4.87
C ALA A 162 -2.13 -19.61 -3.62
N GLU A 163 -3.01 -20.06 -2.73
CA GLU A 163 -2.64 -20.68 -1.44
C GLU A 163 -1.69 -21.88 -1.58
N GLU A 164 -1.90 -22.71 -2.59
CA GLU A 164 -1.12 -23.93 -2.82
C GLU A 164 0.28 -23.67 -3.39
N THR A 165 0.47 -22.55 -4.08
CA THR A 165 1.67 -22.32 -4.90
C THR A 165 2.58 -21.23 -4.37
N GLY A 166 2.04 -20.29 -3.61
CA GLY A 166 2.75 -19.08 -3.25
C GLY A 166 3.30 -19.08 -1.84
N LEU A 167 4.61 -18.85 -1.73
CA LEU A 167 5.25 -18.61 -0.43
C LEU A 167 4.55 -17.51 0.39
N THR A 168 4.07 -16.45 -0.27
CA THR A 168 3.46 -15.31 0.42
C THR A 168 2.27 -15.73 1.29
N PHE A 169 1.60 -16.85 1.02
CA PHE A 169 0.53 -17.36 1.88
C PHE A 169 1.00 -17.84 3.25
N ASP A 170 2.28 -18.20 3.38
CA ASP A 170 2.83 -18.67 4.64
C ASP A 170 2.75 -17.58 5.74
N VAL A 171 2.56 -16.30 5.36
CA VAL A 171 2.31 -15.21 6.32
C VAL A 171 0.96 -15.31 7.04
N MET A 172 0.05 -16.15 6.56
CA MET A 172 -1.30 -16.37 7.12
C MET A 172 -1.45 -17.76 7.74
N LYS A 173 -0.50 -18.66 7.52
CA LYS A 173 -0.53 -20.02 8.08
C LYS A 173 -0.11 -19.96 9.54
N GLU A 174 -0.92 -20.56 10.40
CA GLU A 174 -0.55 -20.75 11.80
C GLU A 174 0.60 -21.75 11.87
N ILE A 175 1.70 -21.34 12.50
CA ILE A 175 2.84 -22.20 12.73
C ILE A 175 2.65 -22.83 14.10
N GLU A 176 2.80 -24.16 14.18
CA GLU A 176 2.85 -24.85 15.47
C GLU A 176 3.90 -24.20 16.34
N ALA A 177 3.54 -23.89 17.59
CA ALA A 177 4.45 -23.20 18.48
C ALA A 177 5.76 -23.99 18.63
N ASP A 178 6.87 -23.25 18.72
CA ASP A 178 8.19 -23.83 18.91
C ASP A 178 8.13 -24.89 20.03
N PRO A 179 8.51 -26.16 19.78
CA PRO A 179 8.47 -27.20 20.79
C PRO A 179 9.31 -26.87 22.02
N ASP A 180 10.25 -25.92 21.92
CA ASP A 180 11.08 -25.44 23.03
C ASP A 180 10.48 -24.21 23.76
N ALA A 181 9.31 -23.70 23.35
CA ALA A 181 8.64 -22.63 24.06
C ALA A 181 8.13 -23.11 25.43
N PRO A 182 8.34 -22.34 26.52
CA PRO A 182 7.90 -22.74 27.85
C PRO A 182 6.38 -22.96 27.85
N PRO A 183 5.88 -24.07 28.43
CA PRO A 183 4.45 -24.33 28.52
C PRO A 183 3.76 -23.23 29.32
N ASP A 184 2.47 -23.02 29.05
CA ASP A 184 1.68 -22.04 29.76
C ASP A 184 1.56 -22.39 31.26
N ALA A 185 0.94 -21.49 32.04
CA ALA A 185 0.75 -21.68 33.48
C ALA A 185 -0.01 -22.96 33.86
N ASP A 186 -0.73 -23.56 32.90
CA ASP A 186 -1.53 -24.78 33.04
C ASP A 186 -0.86 -26.02 32.40
N GLY A 187 0.36 -25.88 31.86
CA GLY A 187 1.13 -26.99 31.27
C GLY A 187 0.75 -27.32 29.81
N ASN A 188 -0.04 -26.49 29.14
CA ASN A 188 -0.40 -26.70 27.73
C ASN A 188 0.67 -26.13 26.79
N PRO A 189 0.86 -26.76 25.62
CA PRO A 189 1.70 -26.16 24.58
C PRO A 189 1.13 -24.79 24.16
N PRO A 190 1.99 -23.84 23.76
CA PRO A 190 1.51 -22.54 23.32
C PRO A 190 0.58 -22.70 22.12
N PRO A 191 -0.48 -21.89 22.01
CA PRO A 191 -1.38 -21.95 20.87
C PRO A 191 -0.61 -21.63 19.57
N PRO A 192 -1.00 -22.24 18.44
CA PRO A 192 -0.46 -21.90 17.13
C PRO A 192 -0.49 -20.38 16.91
N ALA A 193 0.62 -19.83 16.42
CA ALA A 193 0.76 -18.40 16.22
C ALA A 193 1.03 -18.09 14.75
N ILE A 194 0.45 -16.98 14.29
CA ILE A 194 0.72 -16.44 12.96
C ILE A 194 2.17 -15.90 12.97
N PRO A 195 2.99 -16.22 11.96
CA PRO A 195 4.36 -15.73 11.91
C PRO A 195 4.39 -14.20 11.94
N PRO A 196 5.38 -13.60 12.64
CA PRO A 196 5.50 -12.14 12.68
C PRO A 196 5.76 -11.55 11.29
N PHE A 197 6.50 -12.28 10.45
CA PHE A 197 6.76 -12.01 9.03
C PHE A 197 7.37 -13.26 8.37
N VAL A 198 7.43 -13.28 7.04
CA VAL A 198 8.18 -14.26 6.23
C VAL A 198 9.28 -13.51 5.50
N HIS A 199 10.53 -13.95 5.68
CA HIS A 199 11.71 -13.35 5.05
C HIS A 199 12.47 -14.40 4.23
N VAL A 200 12.75 -14.07 2.97
CA VAL A 200 13.60 -14.85 2.07
C VAL A 200 14.79 -13.99 1.68
N GLU A 201 15.96 -14.31 2.22
CA GLU A 201 17.19 -13.56 1.93
C GLU A 201 17.65 -13.66 0.46
N ASN A 202 17.33 -14.78 -0.20
CA ASN A 202 17.68 -15.02 -1.60
C ASN A 202 16.53 -15.70 -2.34
N VAL A 203 15.74 -14.89 -3.04
CA VAL A 203 14.52 -15.35 -3.73
C VAL A 203 14.77 -16.43 -4.80
N ILE A 204 15.99 -16.53 -5.35
CA ILE A 204 16.32 -17.53 -6.38
C ILE A 204 16.40 -18.93 -5.77
N ARG A 205 16.65 -19.03 -4.46
CA ARG A 205 16.75 -20.31 -3.76
C ARG A 205 15.39 -20.85 -3.30
N GLU A 206 14.35 -20.03 -3.32
CA GLU A 206 13.00 -20.42 -2.90
C GLU A 206 12.10 -20.60 -4.14
N PRO A 207 11.85 -21.85 -4.59
CA PRO A 207 11.08 -22.11 -5.82
C PRO A 207 9.61 -21.71 -5.71
N ARG A 208 9.08 -21.50 -4.49
CA ARG A 208 7.69 -21.06 -4.26
C ARG A 208 7.50 -19.54 -4.40
N ILE A 209 8.56 -18.78 -4.67
CA ILE A 209 8.45 -17.36 -5.01
C ILE A 209 7.84 -17.23 -6.41
N GLN A 210 6.72 -16.52 -6.50
CA GLN A 210 6.09 -16.19 -7.77
C GLN A 210 6.61 -14.84 -8.29
N TYR A 211 7.17 -14.84 -9.50
CA TYR A 211 7.64 -13.63 -10.18
C TYR A 211 6.59 -13.16 -11.19
N PHE A 212 6.18 -11.90 -11.10
CA PHE A 212 5.24 -11.28 -12.04
C PHE A 212 5.93 -10.53 -13.19
N GLY A 213 7.26 -10.54 -13.19
CA GLY A 213 8.12 -9.95 -14.22
C GLY A 213 9.36 -10.81 -14.47
N ILE A 214 10.42 -10.19 -14.98
CA ILE A 214 11.70 -10.88 -15.18
C ILE A 214 12.27 -11.26 -13.81
N PRO A 215 12.56 -12.55 -13.55
CA PRO A 215 13.19 -12.97 -12.30
C PRO A 215 14.52 -12.24 -12.06
N ARG A 216 14.70 -11.68 -10.87
CA ARG A 216 15.91 -10.94 -10.46
C ARG A 216 16.40 -11.45 -9.12
N MET A 217 17.68 -11.23 -8.83
CA MET A 217 18.24 -11.54 -7.51
C MET A 217 17.83 -10.47 -6.49
N GLY A 218 17.58 -10.88 -5.25
CA GLY A 218 17.23 -9.99 -4.15
C GLY A 218 16.67 -10.79 -2.97
N ALA A 219 16.10 -10.07 -2.03
CA ALA A 219 15.34 -10.60 -0.90
C ALA A 219 13.88 -10.20 -0.99
N TYR A 220 13.02 -10.97 -0.31
CA TYR A 220 11.59 -10.76 -0.23
C TYR A 220 11.15 -10.82 1.23
N LEU A 221 10.31 -9.89 1.66
CA LEU A 221 9.81 -9.79 3.02
C LEU A 221 8.31 -9.51 2.98
N ALA A 222 7.52 -10.31 3.68
CA ALA A 222 6.06 -10.19 3.70
C ALA A 222 5.48 -10.36 5.10
N LYS A 223 4.34 -9.72 5.36
CA LYS A 223 3.58 -9.82 6.61
C LYS A 223 2.09 -9.87 6.33
N GLY A 224 1.40 -10.83 6.95
CA GLY A 224 -0.04 -10.90 7.04
C GLY A 224 -0.52 -10.21 8.31
N ILE A 225 -1.58 -9.44 8.20
CA ILE A 225 -2.17 -8.68 9.30
C ILE A 225 -3.68 -8.89 9.26
N LYS A 226 -4.21 -9.46 10.34
CA LYS A 226 -5.65 -9.52 10.56
C LYS A 226 -6.16 -8.12 10.92
N TYR A 227 -7.22 -7.69 10.25
CA TYR A 227 -7.88 -6.42 10.53
C TYR A 227 -9.39 -6.55 10.36
N LYS A 228 -10.13 -5.60 10.93
CA LYS A 228 -11.58 -5.53 10.80
C LYS A 228 -11.95 -4.79 9.52
N SER A 229 -12.30 -5.52 8.48
CA SER A 229 -12.74 -4.92 7.23
C SER A 229 -14.21 -4.53 7.31
N TYR A 230 -14.49 -3.28 6.96
CA TYR A 230 -15.84 -2.74 6.83
C TYR A 230 -16.28 -2.65 5.36
N LEU A 231 -15.34 -2.82 4.42
CA LEU A 231 -15.59 -2.79 2.97
C LEU A 231 -15.39 -4.16 2.30
N HIS A 232 -15.41 -5.27 3.06
CA HIS A 232 -15.30 -6.61 2.50
C HIS A 232 -16.55 -7.01 1.70
N ASP A 233 -16.40 -7.85 0.68
CA ASP A 233 -17.50 -8.29 -0.20
C ASP A 233 -18.62 -9.03 0.57
N GLU A 234 -18.26 -9.68 1.66
CA GLU A 234 -19.20 -10.39 2.54
C GLU A 234 -19.88 -9.48 3.58
N VAL A 235 -19.45 -8.21 3.72
CA VAL A 235 -20.11 -7.28 4.65
C VAL A 235 -21.52 -7.04 4.14
N ALA A 236 -22.47 -7.71 4.79
CA ALA A 236 -23.86 -7.62 4.48
C ALA A 236 -24.32 -6.17 4.66
N GLN A 237 -24.74 -5.54 3.57
CA GLN A 237 -25.43 -4.25 3.60
C GLN A 237 -26.71 -4.41 4.43
N GLY A 238 -26.72 -3.84 5.64
CA GLY A 238 -27.82 -3.96 6.59
C GLY A 238 -27.58 -3.07 7.81
N ASP A 239 -28.53 -3.09 8.76
CA ASP A 239 -28.46 -2.29 9.96
C ASP A 239 -27.23 -2.66 10.82
N GLY A 240 -26.23 -1.79 10.79
CA GLY A 240 -25.02 -1.89 11.63
C GLY A 240 -23.75 -2.37 10.94
N MET A 241 -23.84 -2.92 9.71
CA MET A 241 -22.71 -3.45 8.91
C MET A 241 -21.52 -3.92 9.77
N PRO A 242 -21.66 -5.07 10.43
CA PRO A 242 -20.61 -5.56 11.31
C PRO A 242 -19.34 -5.79 10.49
N PRO A 243 -18.17 -5.40 11.01
CA PRO A 243 -16.93 -5.68 10.32
C PRO A 243 -16.67 -7.18 10.27
N ILE A 244 -15.99 -7.62 9.22
CA ILE A 244 -15.54 -8.99 9.04
C ILE A 244 -14.03 -9.04 9.25
N GLU A 245 -13.54 -10.10 9.90
CA GLU A 245 -12.10 -10.33 10.00
C GLU A 245 -11.55 -10.66 8.61
N SER A 246 -10.66 -9.82 8.11
CA SER A 246 -9.98 -10.03 6.84
C SER A 246 -8.47 -9.91 7.00
N TRP A 247 -7.74 -10.17 5.92
CA TRP A 247 -6.29 -10.18 5.91
C TRP A 247 -5.74 -9.13 4.96
N LEU A 248 -4.95 -8.21 5.51
CA LEU A 248 -4.08 -7.33 4.76
C LEU A 248 -2.70 -7.98 4.66
N VAL A 249 -2.16 -8.06 3.45
CA VAL A 249 -0.82 -8.57 3.17
C VAL A 249 0.04 -7.40 2.71
N VAL A 250 1.13 -7.16 3.41
CA VAL A 250 2.14 -6.16 3.04
C VAL A 250 3.39 -6.91 2.62
N ALA A 251 3.98 -6.55 1.47
CA ALA A 251 5.21 -7.16 1.00
C ALA A 251 6.18 -6.12 0.42
N VAL A 252 7.47 -6.36 0.60
CA VAL A 252 8.57 -5.57 0.02
C VAL A 252 9.63 -6.48 -0.56
N ASP A 253 10.37 -5.97 -1.55
CA ASP A 253 11.50 -6.68 -2.12
C ASP A 253 12.67 -5.77 -2.51
N THR A 254 13.85 -6.39 -2.59
CA THR A 254 15.08 -5.77 -3.07
C THR A 254 15.50 -6.34 -4.44
N LEU A 255 14.53 -6.74 -5.28
CA LEU A 255 14.79 -7.38 -6.56
C LEU A 255 15.56 -6.44 -7.49
N GLY A 256 16.77 -6.86 -7.87
CA GLY A 256 17.71 -6.05 -8.66
C GLY A 256 18.79 -5.35 -7.83
N GLN A 257 18.65 -5.30 -6.51
CA GLN A 257 19.68 -4.77 -5.60
C GLN A 257 20.62 -5.88 -5.06
N ALA A 258 20.19 -7.15 -5.15
CA ALA A 258 20.98 -8.32 -4.75
C ALA A 258 21.48 -8.28 -3.28
N ARG A 259 20.68 -7.72 -2.36
CA ARG A 259 20.99 -7.62 -0.93
C ARG A 259 19.86 -8.18 -0.05
N PRO A 260 20.17 -8.76 1.12
CA PRO A 260 19.17 -9.08 2.14
C PRO A 260 18.68 -7.83 2.87
N PHE A 261 17.57 -7.97 3.59
CA PHE A 261 17.12 -6.94 4.54
C PHE A 261 17.93 -7.01 5.84
N THR A 262 18.25 -5.86 6.40
CA THR A 262 18.88 -5.73 7.72
C THR A 262 17.85 -5.88 8.85
N ALA A 263 18.32 -6.13 10.08
CA ALA A 263 17.43 -6.29 11.23
C ALA A 263 16.64 -5.01 11.56
N ASP A 264 17.21 -3.83 11.31
CA ASP A 264 16.52 -2.55 11.51
C ASP A 264 15.46 -2.32 10.42
N GLU A 265 15.79 -2.61 9.15
CA GLU A 265 14.80 -2.56 8.05
C GLU A 265 13.61 -3.49 8.29
N ILE A 266 13.84 -4.71 8.81
CA ILE A 266 12.76 -5.64 9.16
C ILE A 266 11.90 -5.09 10.31
N ARG A 267 12.51 -4.45 11.31
CA ARG A 267 11.76 -3.84 12.43
C ARG A 267 10.89 -2.68 11.94
N ASP A 268 11.43 -1.84 11.07
CA ASP A 268 10.70 -0.72 10.49
C ASP A 268 9.57 -1.21 9.56
N PHE A 269 9.84 -2.24 8.75
CA PHE A 269 8.82 -2.91 7.93
C PHE A 269 7.63 -3.36 8.77
N VAL A 270 7.87 -4.10 9.87
CA VAL A 270 6.80 -4.59 10.74
C VAL A 270 6.01 -3.43 11.35
N THR A 271 6.70 -2.38 11.81
CA THR A 271 6.09 -1.21 12.44
C THR A 271 5.17 -0.45 11.47
N TRP A 272 5.65 -0.18 10.27
CA TRP A 272 4.88 0.55 9.25
C TRP A 272 3.79 -0.29 8.61
N SER A 273 3.97 -1.61 8.51
CA SER A 273 2.91 -2.53 8.06
C SER A 273 1.73 -2.53 9.05
N LEU A 274 2.00 -2.61 10.36
CA LEU A 274 0.95 -2.53 11.39
C LEU A 274 0.24 -1.17 11.39
N THR A 275 1.00 -0.08 11.28
CA THR A 275 0.43 1.28 11.17
C THR A 275 -0.46 1.40 9.93
N THR A 276 -0.07 0.78 8.82
CA THR A 276 -0.86 0.76 7.58
C THR A 276 -2.16 -0.01 7.76
N ALA A 277 -2.13 -1.17 8.42
CA ALA A 277 -3.34 -1.95 8.69
C ALA A 277 -4.34 -1.17 9.57
N GLU A 278 -3.85 -0.49 10.62
CA GLU A 278 -4.67 0.38 11.45
C GLU A 278 -5.29 1.54 10.65
N ALA A 279 -4.49 2.18 9.78
CA ALA A 279 -4.96 3.25 8.91
C ALA A 279 -6.05 2.77 7.93
N VAL A 280 -5.87 1.59 7.32
CA VAL A 280 -6.85 0.97 6.43
C VAL A 280 -8.14 0.66 7.19
N GLU A 281 -8.06 0.02 8.35
CA GLU A 281 -9.24 -0.28 9.19
C GLU A 281 -10.01 1.00 9.56
N LEU A 282 -9.31 2.04 9.99
CA LEU A 282 -9.92 3.30 10.39
C LEU A 282 -10.54 4.05 9.20
N TYR A 283 -9.88 4.02 8.04
CA TYR A 283 -10.42 4.53 6.79
C TYR A 283 -11.72 3.81 6.41
N GLU A 284 -11.69 2.48 6.35
CA GLU A 284 -12.84 1.66 5.99
C GLU A 284 -14.02 1.90 6.94
N LYS A 285 -13.75 1.99 8.25
CA LYS A 285 -14.75 2.31 9.25
C LYS A 285 -15.43 3.65 9.02
N ARG A 286 -14.65 4.71 8.75
CA ARG A 286 -15.20 6.05 8.47
C ARG A 286 -16.04 6.05 7.19
N ALA A 287 -15.53 5.42 6.13
CA ALA A 287 -16.23 5.28 4.86
C ALA A 287 -17.56 4.54 5.03
N ALA A 288 -17.55 3.43 5.78
CA ALA A 288 -18.75 2.66 6.06
C ALA A 288 -19.79 3.47 6.85
N ILE A 289 -19.38 4.19 7.90
CA ILE A 289 -20.30 5.05 8.69
C ILE A 289 -20.93 6.13 7.80
N ALA A 290 -20.13 6.86 7.03
CA ALA A 290 -20.63 7.91 6.14
C ALA A 290 -21.65 7.36 5.12
N GLN A 291 -21.40 6.14 4.62
CA GLN A 291 -22.30 5.51 3.67
C GLN A 291 -23.59 4.96 4.32
N ILE A 292 -23.54 4.46 5.56
CA ILE A 292 -24.74 4.12 6.34
C ILE A 292 -25.64 5.34 6.47
N GLU A 293 -25.05 6.47 6.84
CA GLU A 293 -25.78 7.71 7.02
C GLU A 293 -26.46 8.17 5.74
N LEU A 294 -25.75 8.08 4.60
CA LEU A 294 -26.33 8.38 3.29
C LEU A 294 -27.50 7.45 2.95
N ARG A 295 -27.35 6.13 3.17
CA ARG A 295 -28.41 5.16 2.89
C ARG A 295 -29.66 5.36 3.74
N LYS A 296 -29.52 5.70 5.02
CA LYS A 296 -30.66 5.99 5.90
C LYS A 296 -31.53 7.15 5.42
N VAL A 297 -30.95 8.09 4.68
CA VAL A 297 -31.71 9.18 4.03
C VAL A 297 -32.50 8.63 2.85
N ASP A 298 -31.88 7.79 2.02
CA ASP A 298 -32.51 7.19 0.84
C ASP A 298 -33.61 6.17 1.17
N GLU A 299 -33.41 5.35 2.22
CA GLU A 299 -34.32 4.30 2.68
C GLU A 299 -35.75 4.80 2.93
N ARG A 300 -35.90 6.05 3.37
CA ARG A 300 -37.23 6.67 3.61
C ARG A 300 -38.12 6.66 2.38
N ASN A 301 -37.53 6.67 1.19
CA ASN A 301 -38.23 6.72 -0.09
C ASN A 301 -38.14 5.41 -0.89
N VAL A 302 -37.36 4.43 -0.43
CA VAL A 302 -37.09 3.17 -1.16
C VAL A 302 -38.38 2.41 -1.45
N LYS A 303 -39.24 2.23 -0.44
CA LYS A 303 -40.51 1.49 -0.60
C LYS A 303 -41.43 2.13 -1.65
N ALA A 304 -41.65 3.44 -1.55
CA ALA A 304 -42.49 4.16 -2.52
C ALA A 304 -41.93 4.08 -3.95
N LYS A 305 -40.60 4.14 -4.11
CA LYS A 305 -39.94 3.95 -5.40
C LYS A 305 -40.13 2.52 -5.93
N LEU A 306 -39.98 1.49 -5.08
CA LEU A 306 -40.19 0.09 -5.45
C LEU A 306 -41.64 -0.17 -5.89
N ASP A 307 -42.62 0.32 -5.14
CA ASP A 307 -44.03 0.16 -5.45
C ASP A 307 -44.36 0.82 -6.82
N ALA A 308 -43.86 2.02 -7.06
CA ALA A 308 -44.02 2.71 -8.35
C ALA A 308 -43.35 1.97 -9.53
N ILE A 309 -42.17 1.38 -9.31
CA ILE A 309 -41.48 0.56 -10.32
C ILE A 309 -42.32 -0.69 -10.64
N LYS A 310 -42.82 -1.40 -9.62
CA LYS A 310 -43.64 -2.61 -9.79
C LYS A 310 -44.95 -2.31 -10.52
N GLU A 311 -45.62 -1.22 -10.17
CA GLU A 311 -46.83 -0.75 -10.85
C GLU A 311 -46.55 -0.44 -12.34
N THR A 312 -45.45 0.24 -12.62
CA THR A 312 -45.07 0.57 -14.01
C THR A 312 -44.73 -0.69 -14.82
N LEU A 313 -44.02 -1.66 -14.24
CA LEU A 313 -43.74 -2.96 -14.88
C LEU A 313 -45.03 -3.71 -15.21
N GLN A 314 -46.00 -3.73 -14.29
CA GLN A 314 -47.30 -4.37 -14.51
C GLN A 314 -48.13 -3.64 -15.58
N ALA A 315 -48.11 -2.31 -15.59
CA ALA A 315 -48.78 -1.50 -16.61
C ALA A 315 -48.18 -1.76 -17.99
N ASN A 316 -46.84 -1.81 -18.10
CA ASN A 316 -46.15 -2.12 -19.35
C ASN A 316 -46.52 -3.51 -19.88
N ALA A 317 -46.55 -4.53 -19.02
CA ALA A 317 -46.97 -5.88 -19.41
C ALA A 317 -48.40 -5.92 -19.98
N THR A 318 -49.32 -5.17 -19.35
CA THR A 318 -50.71 -5.05 -19.82
C THR A 318 -50.80 -4.33 -21.17
N SER A 319 -50.00 -3.27 -21.36
CA SER A 319 -49.94 -2.50 -22.60
C SER A 319 -49.39 -3.32 -23.77
N VAL A 320 -48.41 -4.19 -23.53
CA VAL A 320 -47.89 -5.11 -24.55
C VAL A 320 -48.98 -6.11 -24.95
N ALA A 321 -49.63 -6.76 -23.98
CA ALA A 321 -50.66 -7.77 -24.23
C ALA A 321 -51.82 -7.23 -25.09
N SER A 322 -52.29 -6.01 -24.82
CA SER A 322 -53.37 -5.38 -25.59
C SER A 322 -52.95 -5.00 -27.02
N SER A 323 -51.69 -4.61 -27.23
CA SER A 323 -51.19 -4.17 -28.54
C SER A 323 -51.01 -5.33 -29.51
N ILE A 324 -50.64 -6.51 -28.99
CA ILE A 324 -50.36 -7.70 -29.81
C ILE A 324 -51.58 -8.60 -30.06
N GLU A 325 -52.71 -8.35 -29.40
CA GLU A 325 -53.92 -9.18 -29.50
C GLU A 325 -54.51 -9.19 -30.93
N THR A 326 -54.25 -8.14 -31.71
CA THR A 326 -54.81 -7.98 -33.07
C THR A 326 -53.97 -8.62 -34.17
N ILE A 327 -52.81 -9.19 -33.85
CA ILE A 327 -51.89 -9.78 -34.82
C ILE A 327 -52.22 -11.27 -35.01
N GLU A 328 -52.64 -11.65 -36.22
CA GLU A 328 -53.02 -13.03 -36.54
C GLU A 328 -51.81 -13.96 -36.77
N ASP A 329 -50.71 -13.44 -37.31
CA ASP A 329 -49.48 -14.20 -37.54
C ASP A 329 -48.70 -14.35 -36.23
N GLU A 330 -48.60 -15.58 -35.71
CA GLU A 330 -47.91 -15.91 -34.47
C GLU A 330 -46.42 -15.56 -34.48
N ALA A 331 -45.73 -15.69 -35.62
CA ALA A 331 -44.31 -15.34 -35.72
C ALA A 331 -44.14 -13.81 -35.67
N GLN A 332 -44.97 -13.08 -36.41
CA GLN A 332 -44.97 -11.62 -36.38
C GLN A 332 -45.37 -11.09 -35.00
N LYS A 333 -46.36 -11.72 -34.36
CA LYS A 333 -46.82 -11.40 -33.01
C LYS A 333 -45.70 -11.57 -31.98
N SER A 334 -44.96 -12.69 -32.04
CA SER A 334 -43.83 -12.96 -31.16
C SER A 334 -42.71 -11.93 -31.32
N ILE A 335 -42.38 -11.54 -32.57
CA ILE A 335 -41.39 -10.49 -32.86
C ILE A 335 -41.83 -9.14 -32.29
N GLN A 336 -43.08 -8.72 -32.56
CA GLN A 336 -43.60 -7.44 -32.07
C GLN A 336 -43.70 -7.40 -30.54
N GLU A 337 -44.13 -8.49 -29.91
CA GLU A 337 -44.16 -8.63 -28.45
C GLU A 337 -42.76 -8.46 -27.85
N ALA A 338 -41.76 -9.16 -28.38
CA ALA A 338 -40.38 -9.08 -27.94
C ALA A 338 -39.79 -7.66 -28.09
N MET A 339 -40.03 -7.01 -29.22
CA MET A 339 -39.57 -5.64 -29.46
C MET A 339 -40.22 -4.62 -28.52
N MET A 340 -41.56 -4.69 -28.35
CA MET A 340 -42.28 -3.78 -27.46
C MET A 340 -41.87 -3.96 -26.00
N LYS A 341 -41.72 -5.20 -25.53
CA LYS A 341 -41.24 -5.48 -24.16
C LYS A 341 -39.86 -4.89 -23.92
N ALA A 342 -38.91 -5.14 -24.82
CA ALA A 342 -37.55 -4.60 -24.69
C ALA A 342 -37.52 -3.06 -24.74
N GLN A 343 -38.32 -2.44 -25.61
CA GLN A 343 -38.43 -0.98 -25.69
C GLN A 343 -38.98 -0.38 -24.39
N LEU A 344 -40.13 -0.85 -23.90
CA LEU A 344 -40.75 -0.33 -22.68
C LEU A 344 -39.87 -0.55 -21.44
N ALA A 345 -39.17 -1.69 -21.36
CA ALA A 345 -38.19 -1.92 -20.30
C ALA A 345 -37.03 -0.93 -20.36
N THR A 346 -36.56 -0.59 -21.57
CA THR A 346 -35.47 0.38 -21.77
C THR A 346 -35.93 1.79 -21.42
N GLU A 347 -37.15 2.17 -21.82
CA GLU A 347 -37.77 3.45 -21.46
C GLU A 347 -37.96 3.59 -19.94
N LEU A 348 -38.29 2.51 -19.24
CA LEU A 348 -38.36 2.50 -17.77
C LEU A 348 -36.97 2.69 -17.12
N LEU A 349 -35.90 2.18 -17.72
CA LEU A 349 -34.54 2.29 -17.15
C LEU A 349 -33.97 3.71 -17.26
N ILE A 350 -34.29 4.45 -18.32
CA ILE A 350 -33.71 5.79 -18.61
C ILE A 350 -33.89 6.79 -17.44
N PRO A 351 -35.08 6.98 -16.84
CA PRO A 351 -35.27 7.88 -15.70
C PRO A 351 -34.45 7.52 -14.46
N HIS A 352 -33.96 6.29 -14.37
CA HIS A 352 -33.21 5.79 -13.22
C HIS A 352 -31.68 5.82 -13.43
N LEU A 353 -31.17 6.38 -14.54
CA LEU A 353 -29.74 6.50 -14.80
C LEU A 353 -28.97 7.22 -13.69
N GLU A 354 -29.51 8.33 -13.15
CA GLU A 354 -28.87 9.05 -12.03
C GLU A 354 -28.77 8.20 -10.77
N ALA A 355 -29.80 7.40 -10.48
CA ALA A 355 -29.78 6.48 -9.35
C ALA A 355 -28.74 5.36 -9.57
N LEU A 356 -28.55 4.90 -10.81
CA LEU A 356 -27.52 3.92 -11.15
C LEU A 356 -26.11 4.51 -11.02
N HIS A 357 -25.92 5.79 -11.37
CA HIS A 357 -24.67 6.49 -11.09
C HIS A 357 -24.41 6.63 -9.59
N ALA A 358 -25.45 6.93 -8.81
CA ALA A 358 -25.36 6.98 -7.34
C ALA A 358 -24.94 5.62 -6.76
N VAL A 359 -25.43 4.51 -7.31
CA VAL A 359 -24.94 3.15 -6.97
C VAL A 359 -23.45 3.03 -7.22
N GLY A 360 -22.93 3.57 -8.33
CA GLY A 360 -21.50 3.61 -8.64
C GLY A 360 -20.64 4.40 -7.64
N THR A 361 -21.22 5.33 -6.88
CA THR A 361 -20.51 6.07 -5.82
C THR A 361 -20.38 5.31 -4.50
N SER A 362 -21.02 4.15 -4.38
CA SER A 362 -20.95 3.27 -3.21
C SER A 362 -19.54 2.73 -3.00
N LEU A 363 -18.95 2.96 -1.83
CA LEU A 363 -17.67 2.36 -1.46
C LEU A 363 -17.84 0.91 -1.00
N ILE A 364 -18.95 0.62 -0.31
CA ILE A 364 -19.25 -0.72 0.18
C ILE A 364 -19.69 -1.61 -0.98
N PRO A 365 -19.04 -2.78 -1.16
CA PRO A 365 -19.46 -3.76 -2.15
C PRO A 365 -20.91 -4.21 -1.95
N PHE A 366 -21.56 -4.57 -3.05
CA PHE A 366 -22.88 -5.17 -3.02
C PHE A 366 -22.76 -6.70 -2.94
N ARG A 367 -23.84 -7.36 -2.49
CA ARG A 367 -23.91 -8.82 -2.50
C ARG A 367 -23.85 -9.36 -3.93
N ALA A 368 -23.43 -10.61 -4.07
CA ALA A 368 -23.26 -11.28 -5.37
C ALA A 368 -24.45 -11.15 -6.33
N PRO A 369 -25.73 -11.29 -5.92
CA PRO A 369 -26.88 -11.10 -6.82
C PRO A 369 -26.92 -9.73 -7.52
N ILE A 370 -26.64 -8.67 -6.75
CA ILE A 370 -26.60 -7.29 -7.27
C ILE A 370 -25.38 -7.10 -8.17
N LEU A 371 -24.21 -7.61 -7.78
CA LEU A 371 -23.00 -7.50 -8.60
C LEU A 371 -23.16 -8.24 -9.93
N LYS A 372 -23.75 -9.44 -9.93
CA LYS A 372 -24.08 -10.21 -11.14
C LYS A 372 -25.06 -9.45 -12.03
N THR A 373 -26.09 -8.83 -11.43
CA THR A 373 -27.06 -8.00 -12.15
C THR A 373 -26.38 -6.80 -12.82
N LEU A 374 -25.57 -6.04 -12.07
CA LEU A 374 -24.85 -4.87 -12.60
C LEU A 374 -23.86 -5.26 -13.70
N ALA A 375 -23.07 -6.32 -13.49
CA ALA A 375 -22.11 -6.83 -14.47
C ALA A 375 -22.80 -7.29 -15.76
N SER A 376 -23.90 -8.04 -15.63
CA SER A 376 -24.66 -8.55 -16.77
C SER A 376 -25.28 -7.40 -17.57
N GLY A 377 -25.86 -6.40 -16.89
CA GLY A 377 -26.39 -5.19 -17.51
C GLY A 377 -25.33 -4.42 -18.29
N LEU A 378 -24.17 -4.19 -17.69
CA LEU A 378 -23.03 -3.49 -18.33
C LEU A 378 -22.54 -4.20 -19.60
N VAL A 379 -22.47 -5.54 -19.57
CA VAL A 379 -22.07 -6.36 -20.73
C VAL A 379 -23.14 -6.34 -21.81
N LEU A 380 -24.41 -6.47 -21.44
CA LEU A 380 -25.54 -6.49 -22.38
C LEU A 380 -25.70 -5.16 -23.11
N LEU A 381 -25.49 -4.05 -22.41
CA LEU A 381 -25.48 -2.69 -22.96
C LEU A 381 -24.26 -2.41 -23.88
N GLY A 382 -23.27 -3.30 -23.91
CA GLY A 382 -22.03 -3.11 -24.66
C GLY A 382 -21.13 -2.01 -24.10
N GLY A 383 -21.40 -1.53 -22.88
CA GLY A 383 -20.57 -0.55 -22.19
C GLY A 383 -19.29 -1.16 -21.60
N ALA A 384 -19.28 -2.48 -21.40
CA ALA A 384 -18.12 -3.21 -20.92
C ALA A 384 -18.04 -4.63 -21.50
N THR A 385 -16.85 -5.21 -21.48
CA THR A 385 -16.61 -6.62 -21.76
C THR A 385 -16.64 -7.44 -20.48
N LYS A 386 -16.88 -8.75 -20.59
CA LYS A 386 -16.85 -9.68 -19.45
C LYS A 386 -15.55 -9.58 -18.63
N ALA A 387 -14.40 -9.42 -19.30
CA ALA A 387 -13.09 -9.27 -18.65
C ALA A 387 -12.95 -7.97 -17.83
N GLN A 388 -13.68 -6.91 -18.22
CA GLN A 388 -13.67 -5.62 -17.53
C GLN A 388 -14.54 -5.61 -16.28
N VAL A 389 -15.52 -6.52 -16.16
CA VAL A 389 -16.40 -6.58 -14.98
C VAL A 389 -16.05 -7.71 -14.01
N ILE A 390 -15.28 -8.72 -14.48
CA ILE A 390 -14.88 -9.87 -13.66
C ILE A 390 -13.49 -9.66 -13.03
N ASN A 391 -13.34 -10.12 -11.80
CA ASN A 391 -12.04 -10.35 -11.17
C ASN A 391 -11.34 -11.55 -11.83
N THR A 392 -10.14 -11.34 -12.35
CA THR A 392 -9.36 -12.37 -13.04
C THR A 392 -9.05 -13.59 -12.16
N ALA A 393 -8.87 -13.37 -10.85
CA ALA A 393 -8.60 -14.41 -9.86
C ALA A 393 -9.88 -15.19 -9.52
N THR A 394 -10.90 -14.49 -9.00
CA THR A 394 -12.08 -15.16 -8.44
C THR A 394 -13.11 -15.60 -9.49
N LYS A 395 -12.96 -15.15 -10.74
CA LYS A 395 -13.96 -15.30 -11.83
C LYS A 395 -15.34 -14.72 -11.51
N MET A 396 -15.45 -13.98 -10.42
CA MET A 396 -16.68 -13.32 -9.98
C MET A 396 -16.70 -11.84 -10.40
N PRO A 397 -17.89 -11.25 -10.58
CA PRO A 397 -18.04 -9.81 -10.73
C PRO A 397 -17.30 -9.04 -9.62
N SER A 398 -16.48 -8.04 -10.00
CA SER A 398 -15.69 -7.24 -9.07
C SER A 398 -16.31 -5.87 -8.86
N TRP A 399 -16.67 -5.54 -7.62
CA TRP A 399 -17.22 -4.23 -7.31
C TRP A 399 -16.28 -3.08 -7.70
N ASP A 400 -14.99 -3.23 -7.41
CA ASP A 400 -13.96 -2.23 -7.75
C ASP A 400 -13.92 -1.91 -9.25
N LYS A 401 -14.15 -2.90 -10.11
CA LYS A 401 -14.19 -2.69 -11.56
C LYS A 401 -15.54 -2.15 -12.02
N ILE A 402 -16.64 -2.70 -11.48
CA ILE A 402 -18.00 -2.31 -11.85
C ILE A 402 -18.29 -0.85 -11.49
N ARG A 403 -17.91 -0.41 -10.29
CA ARG A 403 -18.19 0.95 -9.81
C ARG A 403 -17.58 2.04 -10.70
N LEU A 404 -16.40 1.79 -11.28
CA LEU A 404 -15.75 2.70 -12.21
C LEU A 404 -16.53 2.85 -13.53
N LEU A 405 -17.20 1.79 -13.97
CA LEU A 405 -18.02 1.78 -15.18
C LEU A 405 -19.40 2.42 -14.96
N LEU A 406 -19.85 2.47 -13.71
CA LEU A 406 -21.09 3.12 -13.27
C LEU A 406 -20.90 4.60 -12.90
N GLY A 407 -19.70 5.18 -13.03
CA GLY A 407 -19.47 6.59 -12.72
C GLY A 407 -20.24 7.55 -13.65
N VAL A 408 -20.31 8.83 -13.28
CA VAL A 408 -21.04 9.89 -14.03
C VAL A 408 -20.55 10.01 -15.48
N ASP A 409 -19.26 9.81 -15.71
CA ASP A 409 -18.65 9.84 -17.04
C ASP A 409 -18.67 8.46 -17.75
N GLY A 410 -19.35 7.49 -17.16
CA GLY A 410 -19.42 6.12 -17.62
C GLY A 410 -20.12 5.98 -18.98
N PRO A 411 -19.84 4.90 -19.74
CA PRO A 411 -20.48 4.65 -21.02
C PRO A 411 -21.99 4.34 -20.89
N ILE A 412 -22.45 4.02 -19.67
CA ILE A 412 -23.76 3.41 -19.43
C ILE A 412 -24.94 4.26 -19.90
N ALA A 413 -24.93 5.58 -19.64
CA ALA A 413 -26.03 6.47 -20.05
C ALA A 413 -26.17 6.53 -21.57
N ARG A 414 -25.04 6.64 -22.29
CA ARG A 414 -25.01 6.65 -23.76
C ARG A 414 -25.42 5.28 -24.32
N SER A 415 -24.94 4.20 -23.71
CA SER A 415 -25.28 2.84 -24.13
C SER A 415 -26.77 2.52 -23.95
N ILE A 416 -27.40 2.95 -22.86
CA ILE A 416 -28.84 2.75 -22.63
C ILE A 416 -29.67 3.54 -23.64
N GLN A 417 -29.32 4.79 -23.90
CA GLN A 417 -30.04 5.63 -24.87
C GLN A 417 -29.90 5.13 -26.32
N ALA A 418 -28.75 4.54 -26.65
CA ALA A 418 -28.48 3.98 -27.97
C ALA A 418 -28.90 2.50 -28.12
N PHE A 419 -29.47 1.90 -27.07
CA PHE A 419 -29.77 0.48 -27.06
C PHE A 419 -30.87 0.13 -28.07
N GLN A 420 -30.60 -0.88 -28.91
CA GLN A 420 -31.58 -1.42 -29.87
C GLN A 420 -31.48 -2.95 -29.88
N LEU A 421 -32.60 -3.62 -29.60
CA LEU A 421 -32.67 -5.09 -29.50
C LEU A 421 -32.21 -5.78 -30.81
N GLU A 422 -32.55 -5.22 -31.97
CA GLU A 422 -32.21 -5.80 -33.28
C GLU A 422 -30.72 -5.84 -33.57
N SER A 423 -29.97 -4.88 -33.01
CA SER A 423 -28.51 -4.75 -33.17
C SER A 423 -27.72 -5.56 -32.14
N LEU A 424 -28.42 -6.28 -31.25
CA LEU A 424 -27.79 -6.97 -30.14
C LEU A 424 -27.08 -8.24 -30.62
N ASP A 425 -25.76 -8.28 -30.36
CA ASP A 425 -24.93 -9.43 -30.68
C ASP A 425 -25.30 -10.63 -29.78
N PRO A 426 -25.64 -11.81 -30.34
CA PRO A 426 -25.95 -13.01 -29.58
C PRO A 426 -24.85 -13.42 -28.59
N SER A 427 -23.58 -13.15 -28.91
CA SER A 427 -22.45 -13.45 -28.02
C SER A 427 -22.49 -12.63 -26.72
N ARG A 428 -23.01 -11.39 -26.78
CA ARG A 428 -23.20 -10.54 -25.60
C ARG A 428 -24.35 -11.04 -24.73
N VAL A 429 -25.43 -11.51 -25.36
CA VAL A 429 -26.56 -12.13 -24.64
C VAL A 429 -26.09 -13.37 -23.89
N ALA A 430 -25.32 -14.24 -24.56
CA ALA A 430 -24.74 -15.43 -23.94
C ALA A 430 -23.82 -15.07 -22.76
N ALA A 431 -22.92 -14.09 -22.94
CA ALA A 431 -22.01 -13.65 -21.88
C ALA A 431 -22.74 -13.01 -20.70
N ALA A 432 -23.79 -12.21 -20.96
CA ALA A 432 -24.62 -11.61 -19.92
C ALA A 432 -25.38 -12.70 -19.14
N LYS A 433 -25.97 -13.69 -19.82
CA LYS A 433 -26.63 -14.83 -19.17
C LYS A 433 -25.68 -15.65 -18.31
N GLU A 434 -24.45 -15.89 -18.78
CA GLU A 434 -23.43 -16.61 -18.02
C GLU A 434 -23.05 -15.85 -16.74
N LEU A 435 -22.89 -14.52 -16.83
CA LEU A 435 -22.64 -13.65 -15.68
C LEU A 435 -23.81 -13.60 -14.70
N PHE A 436 -25.03 -13.60 -15.24
CA PHE A 436 -26.25 -13.59 -14.46
C PHE A 436 -26.41 -14.90 -13.69
N GLY A 437 -26.04 -16.03 -14.30
CA GLY A 437 -26.04 -17.36 -13.68
C GLY A 437 -27.46 -17.84 -13.36
N GLU A 438 -27.62 -18.48 -12.21
CA GLU A 438 -28.95 -18.73 -11.64
C GLU A 438 -29.64 -17.39 -11.38
N GLU A 439 -30.82 -17.22 -11.98
CA GLU A 439 -31.62 -16.00 -11.91
C GLU A 439 -31.80 -15.59 -10.44
N PRO A 440 -31.19 -14.47 -10.01
CA PRO A 440 -31.34 -14.01 -8.65
C PRO A 440 -32.82 -13.70 -8.40
N ALA A 441 -33.32 -14.03 -7.22
CA ALA A 441 -34.69 -13.67 -6.90
C ALA A 441 -34.82 -12.15 -6.92
N ALA A 442 -35.97 -11.63 -7.37
CA ALA A 442 -36.22 -10.18 -7.36
C ALA A 442 -35.99 -9.58 -5.95
N GLU A 443 -36.32 -10.33 -4.90
CA GLU A 443 -36.11 -9.96 -3.50
C GLU A 443 -34.62 -9.76 -3.15
N ASP A 444 -33.70 -10.49 -3.79
CA ASP A 444 -32.25 -10.39 -3.56
C ASP A 444 -31.61 -9.14 -4.17
N VAL A 445 -32.31 -8.48 -5.10
CA VAL A 445 -31.85 -7.28 -5.83
C VAL A 445 -32.66 -6.02 -5.48
N GLU A 446 -33.79 -6.17 -4.78
CA GLU A 446 -34.68 -5.08 -4.38
C GLU A 446 -34.03 -4.09 -3.40
N LEU A 447 -33.20 -4.61 -2.49
CA LEU A 447 -32.53 -3.82 -1.46
C LEU A 447 -31.01 -3.95 -1.60
N PRO A 448 -30.26 -2.83 -1.58
CA PRO A 448 -30.66 -1.51 -1.08
C PRO A 448 -31.09 -0.50 -2.16
N ALA A 449 -31.07 -0.86 -3.45
CA ALA A 449 -31.17 0.10 -4.54
C ALA A 449 -32.28 -0.30 -5.54
N PRO A 450 -33.47 0.35 -5.51
CA PRO A 450 -34.59 0.04 -6.39
C PRO A 450 -34.25 0.07 -7.89
N VAL A 451 -33.27 0.88 -8.28
CA VAL A 451 -32.77 0.94 -9.66
C VAL A 451 -32.17 -0.38 -10.14
N VAL A 452 -31.60 -1.18 -9.23
CA VAL A 452 -31.05 -2.50 -9.57
C VAL A 452 -32.18 -3.47 -9.94
N LEU A 453 -33.36 -3.36 -9.31
CA LEU A 453 -34.54 -4.12 -9.72
C LEU A 453 -34.98 -3.76 -11.15
N VAL A 454 -34.95 -2.46 -11.51
CA VAL A 454 -35.27 -2.03 -12.88
C VAL A 454 -34.28 -2.62 -13.87
N LEU A 455 -32.98 -2.56 -13.56
CA LEU A 455 -31.94 -3.16 -14.39
C LEU A 455 -32.09 -4.68 -14.50
N HIS A 456 -32.42 -5.35 -13.40
CA HIS A 456 -32.69 -6.79 -13.35
C HIS A 456 -33.84 -7.17 -14.29
N SER A 457 -34.99 -6.51 -14.15
CA SER A 457 -36.15 -6.73 -15.02
C SER A 457 -35.83 -6.42 -16.49
N TRP A 458 -35.04 -5.38 -16.74
CA TRP A 458 -34.55 -5.04 -18.08
C TRP A 458 -33.69 -6.17 -18.67
N ILE A 459 -32.72 -6.72 -17.92
CA ILE A 459 -31.86 -7.83 -18.36
C ILE A 459 -32.71 -9.04 -18.74
N GLN A 460 -33.65 -9.45 -17.87
CA GLN A 460 -34.53 -10.59 -18.12
C GLN A 460 -35.37 -10.40 -19.38
N THR A 461 -35.94 -9.20 -19.51
CA THR A 461 -36.80 -8.85 -20.65
C THR A 461 -36.00 -8.85 -21.95
N VAL A 462 -34.82 -8.24 -21.96
CA VAL A 462 -33.97 -8.18 -23.17
C VAL A 462 -33.46 -9.57 -23.56
N CYS A 463 -32.99 -10.37 -22.60
CA CYS A 463 -32.51 -11.72 -22.85
C CYS A 463 -33.61 -12.62 -23.44
N SER A 464 -34.80 -12.63 -22.83
CA SER A 464 -35.94 -13.42 -23.34
C SER A 464 -36.45 -12.90 -24.69
N SER A 465 -36.50 -11.58 -24.88
CA SER A 465 -36.92 -10.97 -26.15
C SER A 465 -35.92 -11.26 -27.27
N SER A 466 -34.62 -11.30 -26.98
CA SER A 466 -33.59 -11.66 -27.96
C SER A 466 -33.72 -13.12 -28.42
N GLU A 467 -34.07 -14.04 -27.52
CA GLU A 467 -34.27 -15.45 -27.87
C GLU A 467 -35.55 -15.68 -28.67
N ALA A 468 -36.64 -14.99 -28.29
CA ALA A 468 -37.89 -15.00 -29.05
C ALA A 468 -37.66 -14.46 -30.47
N LEU A 469 -36.92 -13.35 -30.61
CA LEU A 469 -36.59 -12.77 -31.91
C LEU A 469 -35.75 -13.72 -32.77
N ALA A 470 -34.75 -14.38 -32.19
CA ALA A 470 -33.93 -15.37 -32.90
C ALA A 470 -34.76 -16.58 -33.36
N SER A 471 -35.63 -17.09 -32.49
CA SER A 471 -36.51 -18.24 -32.79
C SER A 471 -37.54 -17.91 -33.86
N ALA A 472 -38.16 -16.73 -33.80
CA ALA A 472 -39.14 -16.30 -34.79
C ALA A 472 -38.51 -16.04 -36.17
N LYS A 473 -37.29 -15.48 -36.21
CA LYS A 473 -36.53 -15.31 -37.46
C LYS A 473 -36.21 -16.66 -38.11
N ALA A 474 -35.74 -17.63 -37.33
CA ALA A 474 -35.51 -18.98 -37.84
C ALA A 474 -36.79 -19.62 -38.40
N ALA A 475 -37.92 -19.47 -37.70
CA ALA A 475 -39.21 -19.98 -38.18
C ALA A 475 -39.69 -19.28 -39.48
N GLN A 476 -39.41 -17.99 -39.65
CA GLN A 476 -39.71 -17.27 -40.89
C GLN A 476 -38.83 -17.73 -42.06
N GLU A 477 -37.56 -18.01 -41.81
CA GLU A 477 -36.65 -18.57 -42.82
C GLU A 477 -37.11 -19.97 -43.26
N GLU A 478 -37.55 -20.83 -42.33
CA GLU A 478 -38.08 -22.16 -42.63
C GLU A 478 -39.42 -22.14 -43.40
N GLN A 479 -40.23 -21.09 -43.27
CA GLN A 479 -41.49 -20.93 -44.02
C GLN A 479 -41.30 -20.31 -45.41
N GLY A 480 -40.15 -19.67 -45.66
CA GLY A 480 -39.81 -19.04 -46.92
C GLY A 480 -39.12 -19.95 -47.94
N GLU A 481 -38.56 -21.09 -47.48
CA GLU A 481 -38.03 -22.18 -48.31
C GLU A 481 -39.12 -23.19 -48.72
#